data_AF-A0A3N7CN49-F1
#
_entry.id   AF-A0A3N7CN49-F1
#
_cell.length_a   1.000
_cell.length_b   1.000
_cell.length_c   1.000
_cell.angle_alpha   90.00
_cell.angle_beta   90.00
_cell.angle_gamma   90.00
#
_symmetry.space_group_name_H-M   'P 1'
#
loop_
_entity.id
_entity.type
_entity.pdbx_description
1 polymer ?
#
loop_
_entity_poly.entity_id
_entity_poly.type
_entity_poly.pdbx_seq_one_letter_code
_entity_poly.pdbx_strand_id
1 'polypeptide(L)'
;MKIQNPTAKPLQEIADQLSQKYPGVTVKKPFLSGNTIFIPTENFKFLLRERKTQLIVDFVPPVLVSILSIVLSIVLLSAVLSLIYGQFVFGFGGALWLVLGFLVAKAIFKSTKKERFENFYKDVEEAIQGRQSDSRIF
;
A
#
# COMPACT_ATOMS: atom_id res chain seq x y z
N MET A 1 -5.38 5.70 1.30
CA MET A 1 -6.64 6.29 1.83
C MET A 1 -6.31 6.97 3.16
N LYS A 2 -7.12 7.92 3.63
CA LYS A 2 -6.89 8.61 4.91
C LYS A 2 -8.00 8.23 5.89
N ILE A 3 -7.63 7.83 7.09
CA ILE A 3 -8.55 7.53 8.19
C ILE A 3 -8.32 8.58 9.28
N GLN A 4 -9.39 9.14 9.84
CA GLN A 4 -9.27 10.07 10.95
C GLN A 4 -9.04 9.28 12.25
N ASN A 5 -8.08 9.72 13.06
CA ASN A 5 -7.86 9.21 14.41
C ASN A 5 -8.23 10.31 15.42
N PRO A 6 -9.53 10.60 15.61
CA PRO A 6 -9.98 11.67 16.51
C PRO A 6 -9.63 11.37 17.97
N THR A 7 -9.51 10.09 18.32
CA THR A 7 -9.20 9.60 19.68
C THR A 7 -7.70 9.65 19.99
N ALA A 8 -6.84 10.02 19.04
CA ALA A 8 -5.38 10.05 19.18
C ALA A 8 -4.79 8.74 19.75
N LYS A 9 -5.39 7.59 19.42
CA LYS A 9 -4.91 6.30 19.90
C LYS A 9 -3.48 6.05 19.42
N PRO A 10 -2.59 5.55 20.29
CA PRO A 10 -1.22 5.25 19.90
C PRO A 10 -1.19 4.13 18.86
N LEU A 11 -0.31 4.27 17.87
CA LEU A 11 -0.10 3.27 16.81
C LEU A 11 0.17 1.85 17.36
N GLN A 12 0.75 1.74 18.55
CA GLN A 12 1.04 0.47 19.18
C GLN A 12 -0.25 -0.28 19.54
N GLU A 13 -1.23 0.39 20.15
CA GLU A 13 -2.53 -0.22 20.49
C GLU A 13 -3.31 -0.63 19.23
N ILE A 14 -3.25 0.21 18.18
CA ILE A 14 -3.86 -0.11 16.88
C ILE A 14 -3.17 -1.35 16.28
N ALA A 15 -1.85 -1.43 16.37
CA ALA A 15 -1.09 -2.60 15.90
C ALA A 15 -1.44 -3.86 16.69
N ASP A 16 -1.61 -3.76 18.01
CA ASP A 16 -1.96 -4.88 18.88
C ASP A 16 -3.36 -5.42 18.55
N GLN A 17 -4.35 -4.55 18.30
CA GLN A 17 -5.68 -4.97 17.86
C GLN A 17 -5.66 -5.60 16.46
N LEU A 18 -4.91 -5.00 15.53
CA LEU A 18 -4.76 -5.56 14.18
C LEU A 18 -3.99 -6.88 14.18
N SER A 19 -3.11 -7.12 15.15
CA SER A 19 -2.35 -8.36 15.29
C SER A 19 -3.23 -9.60 15.53
N GLN A 20 -4.42 -9.41 16.11
CA GLN A 20 -5.39 -10.48 16.32
C GLN A 20 -5.93 -11.05 14.99
N LYS A 21 -6.05 -10.19 13.97
CA LYS A 21 -6.62 -10.55 12.66
C LYS A 21 -5.55 -10.75 11.58
N TYR A 22 -4.41 -10.07 11.71
CA TYR A 22 -3.32 -10.11 10.75
C TYR A 22 -2.03 -10.60 11.43
N PRO A 23 -1.59 -11.84 11.20
CA PRO A 23 -0.36 -12.34 11.82
C PRO A 23 0.86 -11.59 11.28
N GLY A 24 1.78 -11.18 12.17
CA GLY A 24 3.04 -10.54 11.78
C GLY A 24 2.98 -9.02 11.59
N VAL A 25 1.99 -8.35 12.19
CA VAL A 25 1.99 -6.87 12.31
C VAL A 25 3.25 -6.42 13.04
N THR A 26 3.95 -5.44 12.46
CA THR A 26 5.13 -4.83 13.10
C THR A 26 5.06 -3.33 13.04
N VAL A 27 5.36 -2.65 14.15
CA VAL A 27 5.57 -1.20 14.18
C VAL A 27 7.05 -0.93 13.96
N LYS A 28 7.37 -0.21 12.88
CA LYS A 28 8.75 0.21 12.61
C LYS A 28 8.81 1.72 12.44
N LYS A 29 9.93 2.31 12.85
CA LYS A 29 10.24 3.73 12.62
C LYS A 29 11.17 3.85 11.41
N PRO A 30 10.65 4.05 10.18
CA PRO A 30 11.50 4.26 9.01
C PRO A 30 12.30 5.56 9.13
N PHE A 31 13.48 5.59 8.51
CA PHE A 31 14.47 6.68 8.62
C PHE A 31 13.92 8.07 8.22
N LEU A 32 12.96 8.12 7.28
CA LEU A 32 12.43 9.35 6.68
C LEU A 32 10.93 9.62 6.99
N SER A 33 10.27 8.78 7.77
CA SER A 33 8.86 9.02 8.14
C SER A 33 8.56 8.64 9.58
N GLY A 34 7.44 9.15 10.11
CA GLY A 34 6.96 8.78 11.44
C GLY A 34 6.71 7.27 11.58
N ASN A 35 6.43 6.83 12.81
CA ASN A 35 6.13 5.44 13.12
C ASN A 35 5.09 4.88 12.13
N THR A 36 5.40 3.69 11.59
CA THR A 36 4.63 3.05 10.52
C THR A 36 4.32 1.62 10.92
N ILE A 37 3.05 1.23 10.83
CA ILE A 37 2.61 -0.15 11.02
C ILE A 37 2.73 -0.87 9.68
N PHE A 38 3.46 -1.98 9.67
CA PHE A 38 3.60 -2.88 8.52
C PHE A 38 2.73 -4.10 8.78
N ILE A 39 1.75 -4.32 7.91
CA ILE A 39 0.83 -5.44 8.03
C ILE A 39 1.01 -6.34 6.80
N PRO A 40 1.66 -7.50 6.96
CA PRO A 40 1.83 -8.44 5.87
C PRO A 40 0.48 -9.08 5.54
N THR A 41 0.19 -9.21 4.25
CA THR A 41 -1.03 -9.86 3.76
C THR A 41 -0.69 -10.68 2.53
N GLU A 42 -0.51 -11.98 2.72
CA GLU A 42 -0.10 -12.92 1.67
C GLU A 42 1.16 -12.41 0.93
N ASN A 43 0.97 -11.92 -0.30
CA ASN A 43 2.02 -11.52 -1.23
C ASN A 43 2.26 -10.00 -1.28
N PHE A 44 1.58 -9.20 -0.45
CA PHE A 44 1.73 -7.75 -0.41
C PHE A 44 1.67 -7.25 1.04
N LYS A 45 1.95 -5.97 1.26
CA LYS A 45 1.97 -5.39 2.62
C LYS A 45 1.17 -4.10 2.67
N PHE A 46 0.31 -3.97 3.67
CA PHE A 46 -0.28 -2.67 4.02
C PHE A 46 0.67 -1.88 4.91
N LEU A 47 0.58 -0.56 4.78
CA LEU A 47 1.34 0.41 5.54
C LEU A 47 0.34 1.38 6.18
N LEU A 48 0.34 1.50 7.50
CA LEU A 48 -0.30 2.63 8.17
C LEU A 48 0.75 3.61 8.66
N ARG A 49 0.67 4.84 8.18
CA ARG A 49 1.51 5.94 8.66
C ARG A 49 0.69 6.92 9.48
N GLU A 50 1.17 7.25 10.66
CA GLU A 50 0.61 8.33 11.46
C GLU A 50 1.07 9.69 10.93
N ARG A 51 0.10 10.58 10.74
CA ARG A 51 0.31 11.98 10.36
C ARG A 51 -0.61 12.86 11.21
N LYS A 52 -0.07 13.40 12.31
CA LYS A 52 -0.80 14.27 13.25
C LYS A 52 -2.09 13.58 13.74
N THR A 53 -3.24 13.92 13.15
CA THR A 53 -4.57 13.40 13.51
C THR A 53 -5.13 12.38 12.51
N GLN A 54 -4.34 11.96 11.52
CA GLN A 54 -4.77 11.09 10.44
C GLN A 54 -3.84 9.89 10.28
N LEU A 55 -4.42 8.74 9.95
CA LEU A 55 -3.71 7.54 9.53
C LEU A 55 -3.79 7.42 8.02
N ILE A 56 -2.63 7.37 7.38
CA ILE A 56 -2.52 7.17 5.93
C ILE A 56 -2.31 5.69 5.67
N VAL A 57 -3.27 5.07 4.98
CA VAL A 57 -3.19 3.70 4.48
C VAL A 57 -2.56 3.70 3.10
N ASP A 58 -1.37 3.12 3.02
CA ASP A 58 -0.61 2.80 1.82
C ASP A 58 -0.42 1.29 1.69
N PHE A 59 0.14 0.85 0.57
CA PHE A 59 0.53 -0.54 0.39
C PHE A 59 1.76 -0.68 -0.51
N VAL A 60 2.47 -1.79 -0.32
CA VAL A 60 3.57 -2.26 -1.16
C VAL A 60 3.05 -3.43 -1.98
N PRO A 61 2.95 -3.32 -3.32
CA PRO A 61 2.52 -4.42 -4.17
C PRO A 61 3.51 -5.59 -4.12
N PRO A 62 3.12 -6.79 -4.59
CA PRO A 62 4.02 -7.93 -4.69
C PRO A 62 5.25 -7.60 -5.55
N VAL A 63 6.39 -8.21 -5.21
CA VAL A 63 7.65 -8.04 -5.96
C VAL A 63 7.47 -8.44 -7.42
N LEU A 64 6.75 -9.54 -7.68
CA LEU A 64 6.43 -10.01 -9.04
C LEU A 64 5.65 -8.97 -9.86
N VAL A 65 4.65 -8.31 -9.27
CA VAL A 65 3.88 -7.24 -9.93
C VAL A 65 4.78 -6.05 -10.24
N SER A 66 5.69 -5.74 -9.32
CA SER A 66 6.65 -4.63 -9.48
C SER A 66 7.65 -4.92 -10.62
N ILE A 67 8.21 -6.13 -10.66
CA ILE A 67 9.13 -6.57 -11.74
C ILE A 67 8.40 -6.59 -13.08
N LEU A 68 7.21 -7.19 -13.14
CA LEU A 68 6.42 -7.26 -14.37
C LEU A 68 6.11 -5.87 -14.93
N SER A 69 5.76 -4.93 -14.05
CA SER A 69 5.51 -3.55 -14.42
C SER A 69 6.74 -2.87 -15.02
N ILE A 70 7.93 -3.10 -14.45
CA ILE A 70 9.20 -2.56 -14.97
C ILE A 70 9.48 -3.14 -16.36
N VAL A 71 9.39 -4.46 -16.51
CA VAL A 71 9.62 -5.14 -17.80
C VAL A 71 8.65 -4.64 -18.86
N LEU A 72 7.36 -4.55 -18.52
CA LEU A 72 6.32 -4.09 -19.44
C LEU A 72 6.55 -2.64 -19.87
N SER A 73 6.95 -1.76 -18.94
CA SER A 73 7.30 -0.37 -19.25
C SER A 73 8.49 -0.26 -20.21
N ILE A 74 9.52 -1.11 -20.05
CA ILE A 74 10.68 -1.12 -20.95
C ILE A 74 10.23 -1.54 -22.36
N VAL A 75 9.45 -2.62 -22.46
CA VAL A 75 8.95 -3.11 -23.75
C VAL A 75 8.06 -2.08 -24.44
N LEU A 76 7.13 -1.45 -23.70
CA LEU A 76 6.26 -0.39 -24.23
C LEU A 76 7.06 0.81 -24.71
N LEU A 77 8.05 1.25 -23.91
CA LEU A 77 8.90 2.37 -24.29
C LEU A 77 9.69 2.07 -25.57
N SER A 78 10.30 0.89 -25.65
CA SER A 78 11.01 0.44 -26.85
C SER A 78 10.09 0.39 -28.08
N ALA A 79 8.85 -0.11 -27.91
CA ALA A 79 7.88 -0.16 -28.99
C ALA A 79 7.46 1.25 -29.47
N VAL A 80 7.17 2.17 -28.54
CA VAL A 80 6.81 3.56 -28.86
C VAL A 80 7.97 4.29 -29.54
N LEU A 81 9.19 4.15 -29.03
CA LEU A 81 10.37 4.77 -29.65
C LEU A 81 10.64 4.20 -31.04
N SER A 82 10.48 2.89 -31.23
CA SER A 82 10.59 2.24 -32.53
C SER A 82 9.56 2.77 -33.54
N LEU A 83 8.34 3.04 -33.09
CA LEU A 83 7.28 3.61 -33.94
C LEU A 83 7.55 5.07 -34.32
N ILE A 84 8.09 5.87 -33.41
CA ILE A 84 8.33 7.32 -33.63
C ILE A 84 9.58 7.55 -34.48
N TYR A 85 10.68 6.87 -34.17
CA TYR A 85 11.99 7.15 -34.76
C TYR A 85 12.39 6.17 -35.87
N GLY A 86 11.61 5.11 -36.12
CA GLY A 86 11.94 4.06 -37.08
C GLY A 86 13.23 3.29 -36.75
N GLN A 87 13.80 3.53 -35.57
CA GLN A 87 15.04 2.94 -35.06
C GLN A 87 14.81 2.45 -33.63
N PHE A 88 15.44 1.33 -33.27
CA PHE A 88 15.38 0.79 -31.92
C PHE A 88 16.26 1.63 -30.99
N VAL A 89 15.69 2.66 -30.38
CA VAL A 89 16.41 3.54 -29.45
C VAL A 89 16.25 3.00 -28.03
N PHE A 90 17.29 2.33 -27.51
CA PHE A 90 17.43 2.01 -26.09
C PHE A 90 18.19 3.16 -25.41
N GLY A 91 17.51 4.19 -24.90
CA GLY A 91 18.23 5.34 -24.33
C GLY A 91 17.45 6.30 -23.44
N PHE A 92 17.84 6.33 -22.17
CA PHE A 92 17.79 7.41 -21.14
C PHE A 92 16.49 8.18 -20.80
N GLY A 93 15.39 8.06 -21.57
CA GLY A 93 14.07 8.57 -21.16
C GLY A 93 13.27 7.63 -20.24
N GLY A 94 13.84 6.46 -19.92
CA GLY A 94 13.09 5.32 -19.35
C GLY A 94 12.66 5.49 -17.89
N ALA A 95 13.37 6.28 -17.08
CA ALA A 95 13.03 6.41 -15.66
C ALA A 95 11.61 6.93 -15.46
N LEU A 96 11.17 7.91 -16.26
CA LEU A 96 9.80 8.44 -16.19
C LEU A 96 8.76 7.35 -16.53
N TRP A 97 9.02 6.54 -17.56
CA TRP A 97 8.15 5.45 -17.99
C TRP A 97 8.10 4.27 -17.02
N LEU A 98 9.22 3.99 -16.35
CA LEU A 98 9.28 3.01 -15.26
C LEU A 98 8.42 3.47 -14.08
N VAL A 99 8.55 4.75 -13.68
CA VAL A 99 7.74 5.32 -12.60
C VAL A 99 6.26 5.31 -12.99
N LEU A 100 5.92 5.74 -14.22
CA LEU A 100 4.53 5.75 -14.70
C LEU A 100 3.93 4.35 -14.71
N GLY A 101 4.64 3.37 -15.28
CA GLY A 101 4.17 1.99 -15.32
C GLY A 101 3.97 1.42 -13.92
N PHE A 102 4.90 1.69 -13.00
CA PHE A 102 4.77 1.25 -11.61
C PHE A 102 3.53 1.85 -10.95
N LEU A 103 3.25 3.14 -11.17
CA LEU A 103 2.04 3.80 -10.67
C LEU A 103 0.77 3.20 -11.25
N VAL A 104 0.75 2.91 -12.56
CA VAL A 104 -0.37 2.26 -13.24
C VAL A 104 -0.60 0.84 -12.71
N ALA A 105 0.45 0.03 -12.59
CA ALA A 105 0.37 -1.32 -12.03
C ALA A 105 -0.14 -1.29 -10.59
N LYS A 106 0.32 -0.32 -9.79
CA LYS A 106 -0.17 -0.11 -8.42
C LYS A 106 -1.66 0.27 -8.43
N ALA A 107 -2.11 1.13 -9.33
CA ALA A 107 -3.53 1.48 -9.47
C ALA A 107 -4.39 0.29 -9.89
N ILE A 108 -3.95 -0.51 -10.87
CA ILE A 108 -4.64 -1.72 -11.33
C ILE A 108 -4.70 -2.76 -10.20
N PHE A 109 -3.60 -2.97 -9.47
CA PHE A 109 -3.57 -3.89 -8.34
C PHE A 109 -4.56 -3.47 -7.24
N LYS A 110 -4.62 -2.17 -6.94
CA LYS A 110 -5.60 -1.64 -6.00
C LYS A 110 -7.03 -1.82 -6.49
N SER A 111 -7.27 -1.61 -7.78
CA SER A 111 -8.60 -1.77 -8.39
C SER A 111 -9.09 -3.22 -8.37
N THR A 112 -8.22 -4.16 -8.77
CA THR A 112 -8.53 -5.60 -8.80
C THR A 112 -8.76 -6.19 -7.41
N LYS A 113 -8.11 -5.66 -6.37
CA LYS A 113 -8.29 -6.10 -4.98
C LYS A 113 -9.10 -5.12 -4.12
N LYS A 114 -9.94 -4.27 -4.73
CA LYS A 114 -10.67 -3.18 -4.06
C LYS A 114 -11.38 -3.63 -2.78
N GLU A 115 -12.09 -4.75 -2.83
CA GLU A 115 -12.81 -5.30 -1.67
C GLU A 115 -11.89 -5.57 -0.48
N ARG A 116 -10.68 -6.10 -0.71
CA ARG A 116 -9.70 -6.33 0.37
C ARG A 116 -9.19 -5.03 0.97
N PHE A 117 -8.98 -3.99 0.14
CA PHE A 117 -8.60 -2.66 0.64
C PHE A 117 -9.72 -2.03 1.47
N GLU A 118 -10.98 -2.22 1.08
CA GLU A 118 -12.14 -1.72 1.82
C GLU A 118 -12.36 -2.47 3.13
N ASN A 119 -12.23 -3.80 3.13
CA ASN A 119 -12.32 -4.61 4.35
C ASN A 119 -11.20 -4.24 5.33
N PHE A 120 -9.96 -4.09 4.84
CA PHE A 120 -8.85 -3.62 5.67
C PHE A 120 -9.10 -2.21 6.24
N TYR A 121 -9.68 -1.32 5.44
CA TYR A 121 -10.02 0.02 5.88
C TYR A 121 -11.03 -0.02 7.03
N LYS A 122 -12.08 -0.84 6.91
CA LYS A 122 -13.08 -1.05 7.97
C LYS A 122 -12.43 -1.62 9.24
N ASP A 123 -11.56 -2.61 9.11
CA ASP A 123 -10.84 -3.21 10.25
C ASP A 123 -10.00 -2.17 11.02
N VAL A 124 -9.33 -1.28 10.29
CA VAL A 124 -8.55 -0.19 10.90
C VAL A 124 -9.47 0.84 11.56
N GLU A 125 -10.59 1.18 10.93
CA GLU A 125 -11.58 2.09 11.50
C GLU A 125 -12.21 1.51 12.78
N GLU A 126 -12.53 0.22 12.80
CA GLU A 126 -13.00 -0.50 13.99
C GLU A 126 -11.95 -0.51 15.10
N ALA A 127 -10.68 -0.74 14.77
CA ALA A 127 -9.58 -0.68 15.75
C ALA A 127 -9.43 0.72 16.37
N ILE A 128 -9.53 1.77 15.56
CA ILE A 128 -9.48 3.16 16.04
C ILE A 128 -10.69 3.47 16.92
N GLN A 129 -11.90 3.15 16.46
CA GLN A 129 -13.13 3.42 17.21
C GLN A 129 -13.25 2.58 18.48
N GLY A 130 -12.51 1.47 18.57
CA GLY A 130 -12.46 0.65 19.77
C GLY A 130 -13.84 0.16 20.16
N ARG A 131 -14.55 -0.50 19.24
CA ARG A 131 -15.52 -1.49 19.73
C ARG A 131 -14.72 -2.56 20.46
N GLN A 132 -14.58 -2.38 21.77
CA GLN A 132 -15.07 -3.44 22.65
C GLN A 132 -16.44 -3.78 22.06
N SER A 133 -16.50 -4.84 21.26
CA SER A 133 -17.76 -5.54 21.15
C SER A 133 -18.12 -5.81 22.60
N ASP A 134 -19.14 -5.10 23.10
CA ASP A 134 -19.92 -5.53 24.24
C ASP A 134 -20.32 -6.98 23.95
N SER A 135 -19.45 -7.93 24.28
CA SER A 135 -19.84 -9.26 24.69
C SER A 135 -20.42 -9.11 26.09
N ARG A 136 -21.49 -8.31 26.17
CA ARG A 136 -22.52 -8.34 27.19
C ARG A 136 -23.69 -9.11 26.59
N ILE A 137 -23.56 -10.41 26.39
CA ILE A 137 -24.73 -11.30 26.29
C ILE A 137 -24.34 -12.65 26.90
N PHE A 138 -24.66 -12.76 28.21
CA PHE A 138 -24.84 -13.93 29.09
C PHE A 138 -23.70 -14.94 29.27
#